data_AF-A0AA43BXA8-F1
#
_entry.id   AF-A0AA43BXA8-F1
#
_cell.length_a   1.000
_cell.length_b   1.000
_cell.length_c   1.000
_cell.angle_alpha   90.00
_cell.angle_beta   90.00
_cell.angle_gamma   90.00
#
_symmetry.space_group_name_H-M   'P 1'
#
loop_
_entity.id
_entity.type
_entity.pdbx_description
1 polymer ?
#
loop_
_entity_poly.entity_id
_entity_poly.type
_entity_poly.pdbx_seq_one_letter_code
_entity_poly.pdbx_strand_id
1 'polypeptide(L)' 'MKGAGAGLQSSEVPGISDVKVALAANTPLEYGLVRMFEAHSEDVDTQVRVFHTIEEAVTWLTG' A
#
# COMPACT_ATOMS: atom_id res chain seq x y z
N MET A 1 2.97 33.06 31.50
CA MET A 1 2.90 31.65 31.03
C MET A 1 1.58 31.43 30.31
N LYS A 2 1.62 31.16 29.02
CA LYS A 2 0.62 30.39 28.25
C LYS A 2 1.19 30.23 26.84
N GLY A 3 1.80 29.07 26.61
CA GLY A 3 2.32 28.72 25.29
C GLY A 3 1.15 28.61 24.32
N ALA A 4 1.29 29.28 23.18
CA ALA A 4 0.44 29.05 22.03
C ALA A 4 0.64 27.59 21.61
N GLY A 5 -0.41 26.78 21.79
CA GLY A 5 -0.49 25.47 21.17
C GLY A 5 -0.56 25.68 19.68
N ALA A 6 0.58 25.55 19.01
CA ALA A 6 0.61 25.31 17.57
C ALA A 6 -0.07 23.95 17.36
N GLY A 7 -1.37 23.98 17.07
CA GLY A 7 -2.02 22.85 16.44
C GLY A 7 -1.20 22.56 15.19
N LEU A 8 -0.51 21.43 15.20
CA LEU A 8 0.10 20.88 14.01
C LEU A 8 -1.06 20.71 13.03
N GLN A 9 -1.24 21.68 12.15
CA GLN A 9 -1.96 21.46 10.91
C GLN A 9 -1.17 20.35 10.24
N SER A 10 -1.68 19.13 10.39
CA SER A 10 -1.31 18.01 9.56
C SER A 10 -1.68 18.49 8.16
N SER A 11 -0.72 19.09 7.47
CA SER A 11 -0.78 19.24 6.03
C SER A 11 -1.13 17.85 5.55
N GLU A 12 -2.34 17.70 5.04
CA GLU A 12 -2.74 16.54 4.27
C GLU A 12 -1.66 16.35 3.23
N VAL A 13 -0.67 15.52 3.53
CA VAL A 13 0.08 14.81 2.51
C VAL A 13 -1.05 14.15 1.73
N PRO A 14 -1.26 14.47 0.44
CA PRO A 14 -2.32 13.85 -0.32
C PRO A 14 -2.20 12.37 -0.05
N GLY A 15 -3.20 11.80 0.63
CA GLY A 15 -3.24 10.39 0.86
C GLY A 15 -3.00 9.75 -0.49
N ILE A 16 -2.13 8.75 -0.54
CA ILE A 16 -2.03 7.91 -1.73
C ILE A 16 -3.36 7.13 -1.77
N SER A 17 -4.46 7.81 -2.10
CA SER A 17 -5.83 7.35 -1.89
C SER A 17 -6.45 6.81 -3.18
N ASP A 18 -5.62 6.42 -4.14
CA ASP A 18 -6.06 5.74 -5.36
C ASP A 18 -4.89 5.04 -6.09
N VAL A 19 -4.08 4.26 -5.36
CA VAL A 19 -2.95 3.54 -5.96
C VAL A 19 -3.15 2.04 -5.90
N LYS A 20 -2.94 1.39 -7.06
CA LYS A 20 -2.78 -0.05 -7.18
C LYS A 20 -1.31 -0.41 -6.95
N VAL A 21 -1.05 -1.30 -6.00
CA VAL A 21 0.30 -1.84 -5.74
C VAL A 21 0.28 -3.34 -6.01
N ALA A 22 1.12 -3.79 -6.94
CA ALA A 22 1.30 -5.21 -7.24
C ALA A 22 2.66 -5.68 -6.74
N LEU A 23 2.67 -6.75 -5.94
CA LEU A 23 3.88 -7.36 -5.41
C LEU A 23 4.09 -8.72 -6.10
N ALA A 24 5.17 -8.88 -6.85
CA ALA A 24 5.53 -10.16 -7.45
C ALA A 24 6.47 -10.92 -6.51
N ALA A 25 6.07 -12.12 -6.09
CA ALA A 25 6.84 -13.02 -5.25
C ALA A 25 7.14 -14.31 -6.00
N ASN A 26 8.40 -14.53 -6.31
CA ASN A 26 8.85 -15.65 -7.16
C ASN A 26 9.07 -16.94 -6.34
N THR A 27 9.01 -16.86 -5.01
CA THR A 27 9.13 -18.01 -4.11
C THR A 27 8.00 -18.07 -3.08
N PRO A 28 7.67 -19.27 -2.55
CA PRO A 28 6.67 -19.41 -1.49
C PRO A 28 7.02 -18.63 -0.21
N LEU A 29 8.32 -18.50 0.10
CA LEU A 29 8.78 -17.73 1.27
C LEU A 29 8.52 -16.24 1.09
N GLU A 30 8.90 -15.67 -0.05
CA GLU A 30 8.61 -14.28 -0.40
C GLU A 30 7.11 -14.01 -0.34
N TYR A 31 6.30 -14.91 -0.92
CA TYR A 31 4.84 -14.81 -0.93
C TYR A 31 4.26 -14.72 0.49
N GLY A 32 4.75 -15.56 1.41
CA GLY A 32 4.36 -15.50 2.82
C GLY A 32 4.69 -14.17 3.49
N LEU A 33 5.84 -13.58 3.17
CA LEU A 33 6.27 -12.28 3.72
C LEU A 33 5.44 -11.12 3.17
N VAL A 34 5.14 -11.12 1.86
CA VAL A 34 4.45 -9.98 1.22
C VAL A 34 2.93 -9.99 1.42
N ARG A 35 2.33 -11.13 1.76
CA ARG A 35 0.90 -11.20 2.07
C ARG A 35 0.46 -10.38 3.27
N MET A 36 1.37 -10.01 4.17
CA MET A 36 1.05 -9.12 5.28
C MET A 36 0.67 -7.71 4.80
N PHE A 37 1.21 -7.25 3.67
CA PHE A 37 0.88 -5.96 3.09
C PHE A 37 -0.55 -5.90 2.54
N GLU A 38 -1.02 -7.00 1.93
CA GLU A 38 -2.41 -7.14 1.49
C GLU A 38 -3.39 -7.11 2.68
N ALA A 39 -3.03 -7.78 3.78
CA ALA A 39 -3.87 -7.79 4.99
C ALA A 39 -4.01 -6.43 5.68
N HIS A 40 -3.09 -5.48 5.45
CA HIS A 40 -3.11 -4.16 6.09
C HIS A 40 -3.55 -3.04 5.14
N SER A 41 -3.92 -3.37 3.90
CA SER A 41 -4.39 -2.38 2.92
C SER A 41 -5.90 -2.13 2.95
N GLU A 42 -6.68 -2.90 3.71
CA GLU A 42 -8.14 -2.73 3.76
C GLU A 42 -8.59 -1.40 4.42
N ASP A 43 -7.71 -0.75 5.20
CA ASP A 43 -8.00 0.50 5.91
C ASP A 43 -7.68 1.78 5.10
N VAL A 44 -7.13 1.64 3.90
CA VAL A 44 -6.78 2.74 2.99
C VAL A 44 -7.33 2.42 1.61
N ASP A 45 -7.82 3.39 0.84
CA ASP A 45 -8.28 3.20 -0.56
C ASP A 45 -7.15 2.74 -1.54
N THR A 46 -6.05 2.20 -1.02
CA THR A 46 -4.96 1.57 -1.75
C THR A 46 -5.27 0.09 -1.98
N GLN A 47 -5.32 -0.32 -3.24
CA GLN A 47 -5.50 -1.74 -3.59
C GLN A 47 -4.13 -2.41 -3.66
N VAL A 48 -3.84 -3.33 -2.74
CA VAL A 48 -2.61 -4.13 -2.74
C VAL A 48 -2.94 -5.57 -3.13
N ARG A 49 -2.17 -6.17 -4.03
CA ARG A 49 -2.31 -7.59 -4.38
C ARG A 49 -0.96 -8.25 -4.62
N VAL A 50 -0.84 -9.50 -4.20
CA VAL A 50 0.36 -10.34 -4.38
C VAL A 50 0.17 -11.32 -5.54
N PHE A 51 1.19 -11.49 -6.36
CA PHE A 51 1.21 -12.39 -7.52
C PHE A 51 2.42 -13.31 -7.51
N HIS A 52 2.32 -14.46 -8.18
CA HIS A 52 3.42 -15.42 -8.31
C HIS A 52 4.35 -15.10 -9.49
N THR A 53 3.91 -14.26 -10.42
CA THR A 53 4.67 -13.86 -11.60
C THR A 53 4.58 -12.36 -11.83
N ILE A 54 5.58 -11.82 -12.54
CA ILE A 54 5.58 -10.41 -12.96
C ILE A 54 4.51 -10.18 -14.03
N GLU A 55 4.26 -11.13 -14.94
CA GLU A 55 3.26 -10.94 -15.99
C GLU A 55 1.83 -10.80 -15.43
N GLU A 56 1.47 -11.58 -14.41
CA GLU A 56 0.19 -11.44 -13.72
C GLU A 56 0.06 -10.07 -13.02
N ALA A 57 1.13 -9.62 -12.36
CA ALA A 57 1.18 -8.32 -11.70
C ALA A 57 0.98 -7.17 -12.69
N VAL A 58 1.68 -7.21 -13.83
CA VAL A 58 1.57 -6.18 -14.88
C VAL A 58 0.18 -6.16 -15.52
N THR A 59 -0.39 -7.35 -15.78
CA THR A 59 -1.74 -7.47 -16.35
C THR A 59 -2.78 -6.82 -15.43
N TRP A 60 -2.67 -7.02 -14.12
CA TRP A 60 -3.60 -6.42 -13.15
C TRP A 60 -3.40 -4.91 -12.97
N LEU A 61 -2.16 -4.42 -13.08
CA LEU A 61 -1.88 -2.98 -13.00
C LEU A 61 -2.40 -2.19 -14.21
N THR A 62 -2.40 -2.82 -15.39
CA THR A 62 -2.73 -2.17 -16.66
C THR A 62 -4.16 -2.41 -17.14
N GLY A 63 -4.86 -3.38 -16.55
CA GLY A 63 -6.31 -3.61 -16.72
C GLY A 63 -7.17 -2.76 -15.82
#